data_AF-A0A6A1Q112-F1
#
_entry.id   AF-A0A6A1Q112-F1
#
_cell.length_a   1.000
_cell.length_b   1.000
_cell.length_c   1.000
_cell.angle_alpha   90.00
_cell.angle_beta   90.00
_cell.angle_gamma   90.00
#
_symmetry.space_group_name_H-M   'P 1'
#
loop_
_entity.id
_entity.type
_entity.pdbx_description
1 polymer ?
#
loop_
_entity_poly.entity_id
_entity_poly.type
_entity_poly.pdbx_seq_one_letter_code
_entity_poly.pdbx_strand_id
1 'polypeptide(L)'
;MNYLDRFLSLEPVKKSRLQLLGATCMFVASKMKETIPLTAEKLCIYTDNSIRPDELLQMELVLVNKLKWNLAATTPHDFIEHFLSKMPVVEENKQIIRKHAQTFVALCAT
;
A
#
# COMPACT_ATOMS: atom_id res chain seq x y z
N MET A 1 3.30 -1.62 -1.44
CA MET A 1 4.63 -2.19 -1.75
C MET A 1 5.67 -1.82 -0.72
N ASN A 2 5.86 -0.52 -0.38
CA ASN A 2 6.79 -0.09 0.68
C ASN A 2 6.78 -0.95 1.98
N TYR A 3 5.61 -1.26 2.54
CA TYR A 3 5.52 -2.09 3.76
C TYR A 3 5.97 -3.53 3.53
N LEU A 4 5.62 -4.11 2.37
CA LEU A 4 5.97 -5.48 2.01
C LEU A 4 7.48 -5.60 1.85
N ASP A 5 8.10 -4.69 1.09
CA ASP A 5 9.55 -4.69 0.87
C ASP A 5 10.33 -4.52 2.17
N ARG A 6 9.89 -3.58 3.02
CA ARG A 6 10.51 -3.34 4.33
C ARG A 6 10.34 -4.52 5.27
N PHE A 7 9.19 -5.19 5.26
CA PHE A 7 8.96 -6.37 6.09
C PHE A 7 9.82 -7.55 5.64
N LEU A 8 9.87 -7.83 4.33
CA LEU A 8 10.69 -8.91 3.75
C LEU A 8 12.19 -8.66 3.93
N SER A 9 12.61 -7.41 4.05
CA SER A 9 14.00 -7.04 4.40
C SER A 9 14.38 -7.40 5.84
N LEU A 10 13.40 -7.63 6.72
CA LEU A 10 13.61 -7.91 8.15
C LEU A 10 13.31 -9.37 8.51
N GLU A 11 12.32 -9.98 7.86
CA GLU A 11 11.80 -11.30 8.23
C GLU A 11 11.66 -12.19 6.99
N PRO A 12 12.23 -13.41 7.00
CA PRO A 12 12.01 -14.38 5.95
C PRO A 12 10.57 -14.91 6.01
N VAL A 13 9.84 -14.82 4.89
CA VAL A 13 8.43 -15.24 4.81
C VAL A 13 8.29 -16.46 3.91
N LYS A 14 7.58 -17.48 4.40
CA LYS A 14 7.24 -18.66 3.60
C LYS A 14 6.32 -18.26 2.44
N LYS A 15 6.51 -18.88 1.27
CA LYS A 15 5.67 -18.63 0.08
C LYS A 15 4.17 -18.71 0.37
N SER A 16 3.73 -19.67 1.19
CA SER A 16 2.32 -19.84 1.57
C SER A 16 1.73 -18.69 2.39
N ARG A 17 2.57 -17.85 3.01
CA ARG A 17 2.15 -16.70 3.82
C ARG A 17 2.32 -15.36 3.10
N LEU A 18 2.81 -15.35 1.87
CA LEU A 18 3.03 -14.12 1.11
C LEU A 18 1.71 -13.41 0.79
N GLN A 19 0.66 -14.16 0.49
CA GLN A 19 -0.68 -13.60 0.24
C GLN A 19 -1.29 -12.95 1.49
N LEU A 20 -1.14 -13.59 2.66
CA LEU A 20 -1.54 -13.01 3.95
C LEU A 20 -0.79 -11.71 4.22
N LEU A 21 0.55 -11.70 4.09
CA LEU A 21 1.35 -10.49 4.27
C LEU A 21 0.93 -9.38 3.29
N GLY A 22 0.72 -9.72 2.02
CA GLY A 22 0.25 -8.77 1.00
C GLY A 22 -1.11 -8.16 1.34
N ALA A 23 -2.08 -8.98 1.75
CA ALA A 23 -3.39 -8.53 2.21
C ALA A 23 -3.28 -7.61 3.43
N THR A 24 -2.46 -7.97 4.43
CA THR A 24 -2.22 -7.13 5.60
C THR A 24 -1.54 -5.81 5.23
N CYS A 25 -0.59 -5.80 4.30
CA CYS A 25 0.04 -4.57 3.83
C CYS A 25 -0.97 -3.62 3.15
N MET A 26 -1.89 -4.16 2.34
CA MET A 26 -2.99 -3.39 1.76
C MET A 26 -3.96 -2.88 2.83
N PHE A 27 -4.30 -3.71 3.82
CA PHE A 27 -5.17 -3.33 4.94
C PHE A 27 -4.62 -2.13 5.71
N VAL A 28 -3.35 -2.19 6.13
CA VAL A 28 -2.69 -1.11 6.87
C VAL A 28 -2.51 0.13 5.99
N ALA A 29 -2.15 -0.03 4.71
CA ALA A 29 -1.99 1.11 3.80
C ALA A 29 -3.31 1.86 3.60
N SER A 30 -4.41 1.13 3.42
CA SER A 30 -5.75 1.69 3.26
C SER A 30 -6.18 2.49 4.50
N LYS A 31 -5.97 1.94 5.71
CA LYS A 31 -6.20 2.66 6.99
C LYS A 31 -5.42 3.97 7.13
N MET A 32 -4.24 4.06 6.49
CA MET A 32 -3.39 5.25 6.58
C MET A 32 -3.71 6.33 5.55
N LYS A 33 -4.28 5.98 4.39
CA LYS A 33 -4.40 6.89 3.25
C LYS A 33 -5.83 7.10 2.76
N GLU A 34 -6.79 6.22 3.09
CA GLU A 34 -8.17 6.32 2.63
C GLU A 34 -9.11 6.82 3.74
N THR A 35 -10.13 7.59 3.36
CA THR A 35 -11.19 8.02 4.29
C THR A 35 -12.03 6.84 4.78
N ILE A 36 -12.30 5.87 3.90
CA ILE A 36 -13.05 4.66 4.20
C ILE A 36 -12.12 3.48 3.85
N PRO A 37 -11.42 2.91 4.85
CA PRO A 37 -10.46 1.86 4.57
C PRO A 37 -11.12 0.54 4.18
N LEU A 38 -10.34 -0.32 3.51
CA LEU A 38 -10.72 -1.69 3.18
C LEU A 38 -11.06 -2.48 4.46
N THR A 39 -12.16 -3.22 4.43
CA THR A 39 -12.53 -4.12 5.54
C THR A 39 -11.75 -5.44 5.46
N ALA A 40 -11.54 -6.07 6.62
CA ALA A 40 -10.89 -7.38 6.68
C ALA A 40 -11.64 -8.43 5.85
N GLU A 41 -12.97 -8.43 5.93
CA GLU A 41 -13.84 -9.35 5.18
C GLU A 41 -13.64 -9.22 3.67
N LYS A 42 -13.58 -7.98 3.16
CA LYS A 42 -13.38 -7.72 1.73
C LYS A 42 -12.03 -8.25 1.25
N LEU A 43 -10.98 -8.07 2.05
CA LEU A 43 -9.65 -8.61 1.75
C LEU A 43 -9.63 -10.14 1.78
N CYS A 44 -10.28 -10.78 2.75
CA CYS A 44 -10.43 -12.24 2.78
C CYS A 44 -11.10 -12.77 1.51
N ILE A 45 -12.17 -12.12 1.05
CA ILE A 45 -12.84 -12.47 -0.22
C ILE A 45 -11.87 -12.33 -1.41
N TYR A 46 -11.10 -11.25 -1.50
CA TYR A 46 -10.11 -11.08 -2.58
C TYR A 46 -9.00 -12.13 -2.58
N THR A 47 -8.76 -12.79 -1.45
CA THR A 47 -7.83 -13.91 -1.38
C THR A 47 -8.44 -15.27 -1.72
N ASP A 48 -9.65 -15.29 -2.28
CA ASP A 48 -10.44 -16.52 -2.47
C ASP A 48 -10.65 -17.29 -1.15
N ASN A 49 -10.84 -16.53 -0.05
CA ASN A 49 -10.98 -17.05 1.31
C ASN A 49 -9.81 -17.92 1.80
N SER A 50 -8.63 -17.82 1.17
CA SER A 50 -7.42 -18.53 1.60
C SER A 50 -6.86 -18.00 2.93
N ILE A 51 -7.26 -16.79 3.34
CA ILE A 51 -6.94 -16.23 4.66
C ILE A 51 -8.23 -15.90 5.42
N ARG A 52 -8.20 -16.05 6.75
CA ARG A 52 -9.32 -15.69 7.62
C ARG A 52 -9.14 -14.31 8.26
N PRO A 53 -10.24 -13.62 8.67
CA PRO A 53 -10.14 -12.28 9.25
C PRO A 53 -9.27 -12.22 10.51
N ASP A 54 -9.32 -13.25 11.36
CA ASP A 54 -8.49 -13.36 12.55
C ASP A 54 -6.99 -13.47 12.24
N GLU A 55 -6.63 -14.21 11.18
CA GLU A 55 -5.25 -14.28 10.71
C GLU A 55 -4.76 -12.92 10.20
N LEU A 56 -5.62 -12.19 9.48
CA LEU A 56 -5.30 -10.87 8.97
C LEU A 56 -5.09 -9.85 10.09
N LEU A 57 -5.94 -9.87 11.13
CA LEU A 57 -5.80 -9.00 12.30
C LEU A 57 -4.57 -9.34 13.15
N GLN A 58 -4.24 -10.63 13.32
CA GLN A 58 -3.02 -11.03 13.99
C GLN A 58 -1.78 -10.60 13.20
N MET A 59 -1.79 -10.79 11.88
CA MET A 59 -0.69 -10.39 11.02
C MET A 59 -0.53 -8.86 10.99
N GLU A 60 -1.61 -8.09 11.10
CA GLU A 60 -1.54 -6.63 11.25
C GLU A 60 -0.69 -6.24 12.44
N LEU A 61 -0.94 -6.83 13.61
CA LEU A 61 -0.14 -6.56 14.81
C LEU A 61 1.33 -6.90 14.60
N VAL A 62 1.63 -8.02 13.94
CA VAL A 62 3.02 -8.41 13.63
C VAL A 62 3.66 -7.39 12.68
N LEU A 63 2.96 -7.00 11.61
CA LEU A 63 3.45 -6.06 10.60
C LEU A 63 3.79 -4.70 11.22
N VAL A 64 2.84 -4.09 11.94
CA VAL A 64 3.05 -2.74 12.50
C VAL A 64 4.14 -2.73 13.56
N ASN A 65 4.24 -3.78 14.39
CA ASN A 65 5.30 -3.89 15.40
C ASN A 65 6.67 -4.12 14.76
N LYS A 66 6.78 -4.97 13.73
CA LYS A 66 8.04 -5.19 13.01
C LYS A 66 8.52 -3.93 12.29
N LEU A 67 7.59 -3.14 11.75
CA LEU A 67 7.88 -1.83 11.16
C LEU A 67 8.05 -0.71 12.20
N LYS A 68 7.99 -1.03 13.51
CA LYS A 68 8.10 -0.08 14.63
C LYS A 68 7.13 1.10 14.50
N TRP A 69 5.92 0.83 14.01
CA TRP A 69 4.89 1.84 13.76
C TRP A 69 5.30 2.96 12.81
N ASN A 70 6.44 2.82 12.10
CA ASN A 70 6.86 3.76 11.07
C ASN A 70 6.09 3.48 9.77
N LEU A 71 4.82 3.90 9.76
CA LEU A 71 3.85 3.67 8.68
C LEU A 71 3.68 4.93 7.78
N ALA A 72 4.02 6.12 8.27
CA ALA A 72 3.93 7.37 7.51
C ALA A 72 5.09 7.52 6.49
N ALA A 73 5.28 6.52 5.63
CA ALA A 73 6.30 6.54 4.60
C ALA A 73 5.93 7.54 3.50
N THR A 74 6.91 8.33 3.05
CA THR A 74 6.75 9.19 1.88
C THR A 74 6.70 8.33 0.63
N THR A 75 5.72 8.59 -0.22
CA THR A 75 5.45 7.89 -1.47
C THR A 75 5.72 8.80 -2.66
N PRO A 76 6.00 8.26 -3.87
CA PRO A 76 6.11 9.07 -5.07
C PRO A 76 4.87 9.94 -5.32
N HIS A 77 3.70 9.47 -4.90
CA HIS A 77 2.45 10.22 -5.03
C HIS A 77 2.47 11.55 -4.24
N ASP A 78 3.13 11.58 -3.08
CA ASP A 78 3.25 12.80 -2.27
C ASP A 78 4.09 13.87 -3.01
N PHE A 79 5.01 13.47 -3.88
CA PHE A 79 5.84 14.39 -4.68
C PHE A 79 5.21 14.80 -6.01
N ILE A 80 4.33 13.98 -6.59
CA ILE A 80 3.65 14.31 -7.87
C ILE A 80 2.91 15.64 -7.75
N GLU A 81 2.12 15.83 -6.68
CA GLU A 81 1.39 17.09 -6.46
C GLU A 81 2.34 18.27 -6.27
N HIS A 82 3.44 18.06 -5.53
CA HIS A 82 4.45 19.10 -5.35
C HIS A 82 5.05 19.54 -6.70
N PHE A 83 5.45 18.61 -7.55
CA PHE A 83 6.01 18.91 -8.86
C PHE A 83 4.98 19.57 -9.79
N LEU A 84 3.73 19.09 -9.81
CA LEU A 84 2.65 19.70 -10.61
C LEU A 84 2.34 21.13 -10.18
N SER A 85 2.51 21.47 -8.89
CA SER A 85 2.32 22.84 -8.39
C SER A 85 3.37 23.83 -8.89
N LYS A 86 4.56 23.34 -9.26
CA LYS A 86 5.70 24.17 -9.72
C LYS A 86 5.83 24.22 -11.23
N MET A 87 5.15 23.33 -11.95
CA MET A 87 5.21 23.28 -13.41
C MET A 87 4.29 24.34 -14.04
N PRO A 88 4.79 25.14 -15.01
CA PRO A 88 4.01 26.16 -15.71
C PRO A 88 3.13 25.52 -16.79
N VAL A 89 2.14 24.74 -16.37
CA VAL A 89 1.25 23.94 -17.25
C VAL A 89 -0.21 24.27 -16.96
N VAL A 90 -1.05 24.29 -18.00
CA VAL A 90 -2.51 24.51 -17.88
C VAL A 90 -3.15 23.38 -17.08
N GLU A 91 -4.16 23.70 -16.27
CA GLU A 91 -4.76 22.76 -15.31
C GLU A 91 -5.35 21.50 -15.98
N GLU A 92 -5.90 21.63 -17.19
CA GLU A 92 -6.38 20.50 -18.00
C GLU A 92 -5.26 19.48 -18.30
N ASN A 93 -4.07 19.98 -18.63
CA ASN A 93 -2.91 19.14 -18.92
C ASN A 93 -2.34 18.51 -17.64
N LYS A 94 -2.43 19.18 -16.49
CA LYS A 94 -1.98 18.62 -15.20
C LYS A 94 -2.75 17.35 -14.84
N GLN A 95 -4.05 17.28 -15.13
CA GLN A 95 -4.85 16.08 -14.89
C GLN A 95 -4.36 14.88 -15.72
N ILE A 96 -4.07 15.11 -16.99
CA ILE A 96 -3.55 14.09 -17.90
C ILE A 96 -2.17 13.61 -17.41
N ILE A 97 -1.27 14.55 -17.08
CA ILE A 97 0.08 14.25 -16.58
C ILE A 97 0.01 13.46 -15.27
N ARG A 98 -0.83 13.90 -14.32
CA ARG A 98 -1.05 13.22 -13.04
C ARG A 98 -1.47 11.77 -13.26
N LYS A 99 -2.47 11.53 -14.11
CA LYS A 99 -2.98 10.19 -14.40
C LYS A 99 -1.90 9.28 -15.00
N HIS A 100 -1.11 9.79 -15.94
CA HIS A 100 0.00 9.03 -16.53
C HIS A 100 1.09 8.74 -15.51
N ALA A 101 1.49 9.74 -14.72
CA ALA A 101 2.50 9.58 -13.68
C ALA A 101 2.08 8.53 -12.63
N GLN A 102 0.81 8.51 -12.22
CA GLN A 102 0.28 7.48 -11.32
C GLN A 102 0.38 6.07 -11.90
N THR A 103 0.11 5.90 -13.20
CA THR A 103 0.28 4.61 -13.89
C THR A 103 1.75 4.17 -13.87
N PHE A 104 2.69 5.09 -14.13
CA PHE A 104 4.13 4.77 -14.04
C PHE A 104 4.57 4.45 -12.60
N VAL A 105 4.06 5.17 -11.61
CA VAL A 105 4.32 4.86 -10.19
C VAL A 105 3.81 3.47 -9.83
N ALA A 106 2.64 3.08 -10.33
CA ALA A 106 2.11 1.74 -10.12
C ALA A 106 2.99 0.67 -10.80
N LEU A 107 3.47 0.93 -12.02
CA LEU A 107 4.39 0.05 -12.74
C LEU A 107 5.73 -0.13 -12.01
N CYS A 108 6.26 0.93 -11.39
CA CYS A 108 7.48 0.84 -10.58
C CYS A 108 7.27 0.09 -9.25
N ALA A 109 6.02 -0.09 -8.83
CA ALA A 109 5.68 -0.77 -7.60
C ALA A 109 5.42 -2.28 -7.79
N THR A 110 5.13 -2.74 -9.01
CA THR A 110 4.98 -4.17 -9.35
C THR A 110 6.32 -4.86 -9.54
#